data_AF-A0A925SGU0-F1
#
_entry.id   AF-A0A925SGU0-F1
#
_cell.length_a   1.000
_cell.length_b   1.000
_cell.length_c   1.000
_cell.angle_alpha   90.00
_cell.angle_beta   90.00
_cell.angle_gamma   90.00
#
_symmetry.space_group_name_H-M   'P 1'
#
loop_
_entity.id
_entity.type
_entity.pdbx_description
1 polymer ?
#
loop_
_entity_poly.entity_id
_entity_poly.type
_entity_poly.pdbx_seq_one_letter_code
_entity_poly.pdbx_strand_id
1 'polypeptide(L)'
;MLDWLRLWPEFIRLNLRKDRHRRRQNVSIGQRWHSAPCQSASDSGRPGDTRCEACQILDRASRYRLVCPDLSVVAGEARCTRSAGQVRPYWGRAALAFLAPPALLYLVLTLGYWSLLRTQGITTVPLADALLPDRWENIAEHRRDHFHNIALRAFAAGDARAATIALFTAAQTGRGDPEQNRLLARLAYLSGFQSLGDDLHTAALAQAPAQAAALSIHWHDDLLLARRPTRLATLALEQLAHPDAPREFWLHAYFESLRHPDVPSSLDPALVSFPHPGLRDALLARQAVAAGDFLEAHVHLYALGQTPPGAATQAFLVESWLDIRDHARAFAAAADPRYAASPAQTARLRYLVHHHAGDLAAARREIAYAREDAATLSATVAILIHAPDAPSLALAWERVSASEPVSPTLLGACWLAARSADHAALVSTVEIRLAAFDPTLPSTLRGLAGPHATLAIPALATLLLPLDRDALYQLQAPPPLPPKPGL
;
A
#
# COMPACT_ATOMS: atom_id res chain seq x y z
N MET A 1 26.85 -35.65 21.08
CA MET A 1 26.98 -34.59 20.06
C MET A 1 28.38 -33.97 20.06
N LEU A 2 28.97 -33.67 21.22
CA LEU A 2 30.33 -33.09 21.37
C LEU A 2 31.46 -33.89 20.67
N ASP A 3 31.41 -35.23 20.67
CA ASP A 3 32.42 -36.05 19.97
C ASP A 3 32.44 -35.83 18.46
N TRP A 4 31.30 -35.48 17.85
CA TRP A 4 31.19 -35.35 16.40
C TRP A 4 31.93 -34.11 15.89
N LEU A 5 31.86 -33.02 16.65
CA LEU A 5 32.59 -31.78 16.38
C LEU A 5 34.11 -31.94 16.57
N ARG A 6 34.55 -32.84 17.45
CA ARG A 6 35.97 -33.20 17.63
C ARG A 6 36.47 -34.18 16.56
N LEU A 7 35.60 -35.08 16.09
CA LEU A 7 35.92 -36.08 15.08
C LEU A 7 36.30 -35.45 13.73
N TRP A 8 35.63 -34.37 13.34
CA TRP A 8 35.77 -33.76 12.01
C TRP A 8 37.14 -33.12 11.73
N PRO A 9 37.67 -32.20 12.57
CA PRO A 9 38.99 -31.62 12.36
C PRO A 9 40.08 -32.70 12.36
N GLU A 10 39.95 -33.70 13.24
CA GLU A 10 40.87 -34.83 13.31
C GLU A 10 40.82 -35.69 12.05
N PHE A 11 39.64 -35.91 11.49
CA PHE A 11 39.50 -36.65 10.24
C PHE A 11 40.11 -35.91 9.06
N ILE A 12 39.86 -34.60 8.92
CA ILE A 12 40.50 -33.75 7.91
C ILE A 12 42.02 -33.80 8.06
N ARG A 13 42.51 -33.56 9.29
CA ARG A 13 43.95 -33.56 9.62
C ARG A 13 44.61 -34.88 9.24
N LEU A 14 43.98 -36.01 9.57
CA LEU A 14 44.51 -37.34 9.28
C LEU A 14 44.49 -37.67 7.79
N ASN A 15 43.45 -37.31 7.03
CA ASN A 15 43.44 -37.53 5.57
C ASN A 15 44.46 -36.65 4.86
N LEU A 16 44.60 -35.38 5.25
CA LEU A 16 45.65 -34.49 4.72
C LEU A 16 47.05 -35.04 5.01
N ARG A 17 47.27 -35.58 6.21
CA ARG A 17 48.55 -36.25 6.55
C ARG A 17 48.78 -37.51 5.72
N LYS A 18 47.75 -38.34 5.50
CA LYS A 18 47.82 -39.53 4.63
C LYS A 18 48.12 -39.16 3.17
N ASP A 19 47.51 -38.10 2.64
CA ASP A 19 47.82 -37.57 1.31
C ASP A 19 49.28 -37.13 1.19
N ARG A 20 49.78 -36.37 2.18
CA ARG A 20 51.18 -35.95 2.23
C ARG A 20 52.13 -37.15 2.33
N HIS A 21 51.80 -38.14 3.15
CA HIS A 21 52.58 -39.37 3.30
C HIS A 21 52.66 -40.15 1.99
N ARG A 22 51.53 -40.33 1.29
CA ARG A 22 51.49 -40.98 -0.03
C ARG A 22 52.31 -40.24 -1.07
N ARG A 23 52.24 -38.91 -1.11
CA ARG A 23 53.08 -38.09 -1.99
C ARG A 23 54.56 -38.26 -1.71
N ARG A 24 54.98 -38.36 -0.44
CA ARG A 24 56.37 -38.61 -0.04
C ARG A 24 56.84 -40.02 -0.43
N GLN A 25 56.00 -41.03 -0.24
CA GLN A 25 56.31 -42.42 -0.63
C GLN A 25 56.54 -42.57 -2.13
N ASN A 26 55.80 -41.84 -2.97
CA ASN A 26 56.00 -41.85 -4.42
C ASN A 26 57.34 -41.23 -4.86
N VAL A 27 58.01 -40.44 -4.01
CA VAL A 27 59.28 -39.77 -4.32
C VAL A 27 60.49 -40.56 -3.83
N SER A 28 60.35 -41.36 -2.77
CA SER A 28 61.42 -42.12 -2.14
C SER A 28 61.43 -43.59 -2.58
N ILE A 29 62.02 -43.89 -3.74
CA ILE A 29 62.27 -45.26 -4.18
C ILE A 29 63.44 -45.83 -3.35
N GLY A 30 63.15 -46.68 -2.36
CA GLY A 30 64.16 -47.47 -1.64
C GLY A 30 64.33 -47.22 -0.13
N GLN A 31 63.55 -46.33 0.50
CA GLN A 31 63.63 -46.11 1.95
C GLN A 31 62.67 -46.99 2.77
N ARG A 32 63.11 -47.38 3.98
CA ARG A 32 62.35 -48.17 4.97
C ARG A 32 60.97 -47.56 5.20
N TRP A 33 59.94 -48.42 5.22
CA TRP A 33 58.55 -48.05 5.43
C TRP A 33 58.34 -47.39 6.80
N HIS A 34 58.27 -46.05 6.83
CA HIS A 34 57.81 -45.33 8.02
C HIS A 34 56.32 -45.62 8.25
N SER A 35 55.91 -45.72 9.52
CA SER A 35 54.51 -45.90 9.92
C SER A 35 53.62 -44.85 9.26
N ALA A 36 52.42 -45.26 8.82
CA ALA A 36 51.47 -44.31 8.27
C ALA A 36 51.03 -43.31 9.36
N PRO A 37 50.61 -42.07 9.03
CA PRO A 37 50.32 -41.03 10.03
C PRO A 37 49.15 -41.32 10.99
N CYS A 38 48.42 -42.42 10.78
CA CYS A 38 47.35 -42.89 11.65
C CYS A 38 47.71 -44.18 12.40
N GLN A 39 48.89 -44.74 12.14
CA GLN A 39 49.44 -45.94 12.75
C GLN A 39 50.41 -45.52 13.85
N SER A 40 50.43 -46.25 14.97
CA SER A 40 51.39 -45.99 16.05
C SER A 40 52.83 -46.06 15.53
N ALA A 41 53.66 -45.07 15.85
CA ALA A 41 55.04 -45.01 15.41
C ALA A 41 55.96 -46.07 16.06
N SER A 42 55.54 -46.62 17.20
CA SER A 42 56.25 -47.69 17.93
C SER A 42 56.06 -49.08 17.33
N ASP A 43 55.10 -49.24 16.42
CA ASP A 43 54.64 -50.56 15.97
C ASP A 43 55.30 -50.97 14.65
N SER A 44 55.21 -52.25 14.31
CA SER A 44 55.91 -52.87 13.19
C SER A 44 55.47 -52.38 11.80
N GLY A 45 54.37 -51.62 11.70
CA GLY A 45 53.75 -51.22 10.45
C GLY A 45 53.12 -52.38 9.66
N ARG A 46 53.09 -53.60 10.25
CA ARG A 46 52.50 -54.80 9.64
C ARG A 46 50.98 -54.81 9.79
N PRO A 47 50.25 -55.32 8.78
CA PRO A 47 48.81 -55.60 8.87
C PRO A 47 48.45 -56.40 10.12
N GLY A 48 47.43 -55.98 10.86
CA GLY A 48 46.90 -56.71 12.03
C GLY A 48 47.70 -56.54 13.33
N ASP A 49 48.97 -56.12 13.25
CA ASP A 49 49.83 -55.90 14.42
C ASP A 49 49.85 -54.43 14.87
N THR A 50 49.61 -53.51 13.94
CA THR A 50 49.80 -52.07 14.15
C THR A 50 48.56 -51.41 14.72
N ARG A 51 48.67 -50.77 15.89
CA ARG A 51 47.59 -50.02 16.53
C ARG A 51 47.27 -48.74 15.75
N CYS A 52 45.98 -48.38 15.73
CA CYS A 52 45.50 -47.14 15.13
C CYS A 52 45.54 -46.01 16.18
N GLU A 53 46.50 -45.10 16.04
CA GLU A 53 46.65 -43.94 16.94
C GLU A 53 45.43 -43.00 16.85
N ALA A 54 44.81 -42.91 15.68
CA ALA A 54 43.57 -42.14 15.50
C ALA A 54 42.40 -42.65 16.35
N CYS A 55 42.38 -43.93 16.72
CA CYS A 55 41.37 -44.50 17.59
C CYS A 55 41.65 -44.28 19.08
N GLN A 56 42.89 -43.94 19.47
CA GLN A 56 43.24 -43.61 20.85
C GLN A 56 42.75 -42.21 21.25
N ILE A 57 42.61 -41.32 20.27
CA ILE A 57 42.11 -39.94 20.45
C ILE A 57 40.58 -39.91 20.57
N LEU A 58 39.89 -41.02 20.26
CA LEU A 58 38.44 -41.08 20.17
C LEU A 58 37.86 -42.06 21.20
N ASP A 59 36.92 -41.59 22.03
CA ASP A 59 36.25 -42.41 23.06
C ASP A 59 35.59 -43.69 22.53
N ARG A 60 35.27 -43.75 21.23
CA ARG A 60 34.65 -44.93 20.59
C ARG A 60 35.26 -45.24 19.23
N ALA A 61 36.19 -46.20 19.19
CA ALA A 61 36.82 -46.70 17.97
C ALA A 61 35.81 -47.22 16.92
N SER A 62 34.63 -47.71 17.35
CA SER A 62 33.56 -48.16 16.47
C SER A 62 33.03 -47.06 15.53
N ARG A 63 33.01 -45.80 15.98
CA ARG A 63 32.59 -44.66 15.14
C ARG A 63 33.61 -44.35 14.05
N TYR A 64 34.90 -44.59 14.32
CA TYR A 64 35.97 -44.39 13.34
C TYR A 64 35.91 -45.43 12.20
N ARG A 65 35.34 -46.62 12.44
CA ARG A 65 35.14 -47.67 11.41
C ARG A 65 34.19 -47.25 10.28
N LEU A 66 33.23 -46.36 10.57
CA LEU A 66 32.34 -45.81 9.53
C LEU A 66 33.15 -45.12 8.44
N VAL A 67 34.29 -44.54 8.81
CA VAL A 67 35.09 -43.72 7.92
C VAL A 67 36.37 -44.41 7.45
N CYS A 68 36.99 -45.27 8.28
CA CYS A 68 38.16 -46.08 7.94
C CYS A 68 37.80 -47.58 7.90
N PRO A 69 37.61 -48.20 6.72
CA PRO A 69 37.25 -49.61 6.61
C PRO A 69 38.36 -50.58 7.05
N ASP A 70 39.63 -50.16 7.02
CA ASP A 70 40.77 -51.01 7.35
C ASP A 70 40.99 -51.21 8.86
N LEU A 71 40.03 -50.83 9.69
CA LEU A 71 40.16 -50.96 11.14
C LEU A 71 39.54 -52.27 11.63
N SER A 72 40.37 -53.20 12.10
CA SER A 72 39.93 -54.40 12.82
C SER A 72 40.02 -54.19 14.33
N VAL A 73 39.20 -54.89 15.10
CA VAL A 73 39.33 -54.96 16.56
C VAL A 73 39.84 -56.36 16.88
N VAL A 74 41.04 -56.45 17.43
CA VAL A 74 41.70 -57.71 17.79
C VAL A 74 42.04 -57.62 19.27
N ALA A 75 41.55 -58.56 20.08
CA ALA A 75 41.73 -58.57 21.53
C ALA A 75 41.34 -57.22 22.22
N GLY A 76 40.29 -56.57 21.75
CA GLY A 76 39.81 -55.29 22.29
C GLY A 76 40.56 -54.04 21.78
N GLU A 77 41.66 -54.20 21.05
CA GLU A 77 42.43 -53.08 20.50
C GLU A 77 42.08 -52.81 19.03
N ALA A 78 42.00 -51.53 18.67
CA ALA A 78 41.78 -51.10 17.29
C ALA A 78 43.11 -51.14 16.50
N ARG A 79 43.21 -52.07 15.55
CA ARG A 79 44.41 -52.32 14.73
C ARG A 79 44.13 -52.10 13.25
N CYS A 80 45.17 -51.71 12.50
CA CYS A 80 45.08 -51.47 11.06
C CYS A 80 45.34 -52.77 10.29
N THR A 81 44.44 -53.16 9.38
CA THR A 81 44.57 -54.35 8.53
C THR A 81 45.44 -54.13 7.29
N ARG A 82 45.97 -52.93 7.10
CA ARG A 82 46.82 -52.56 5.96
C ARG A 82 48.24 -52.28 6.43
N SER A 83 49.22 -52.58 5.57
CA SER A 83 50.59 -52.13 5.79
C SER A 83 50.69 -50.61 5.61
N ALA A 84 51.71 -49.98 6.18
CA ALA A 84 51.90 -48.52 6.13
C ALA A 84 51.82 -47.95 4.70
N GLY A 85 52.37 -48.65 3.71
CA GLY A 85 52.33 -48.27 2.29
C GLY A 85 50.97 -48.39 1.59
N GLN A 86 50.05 -49.16 2.18
CA GLN A 86 48.72 -49.41 1.62
C GLN A 86 47.65 -48.51 2.23
N VAL A 87 47.98 -47.70 3.25
CA VAL A 87 47.03 -46.79 3.89
C VAL A 87 46.66 -45.67 2.92
N ARG A 88 45.37 -45.58 2.59
CA ARG A 88 44.80 -44.53 1.72
C ARG A 88 43.99 -43.50 2.52
N PRO A 89 43.88 -42.26 2.03
CA PRO A 89 42.88 -41.32 2.52
C PRO A 89 41.47 -41.80 2.14
N TYR A 90 40.49 -41.54 2.99
CA TYR A 90 39.09 -41.94 2.83
C TYR A 90 38.18 -40.72 2.69
N TRP A 91 38.52 -39.80 1.78
CA TRP A 91 37.75 -38.57 1.55
C TRP A 91 36.28 -38.82 1.21
N GLY A 92 35.98 -39.81 0.35
CA GLY A 92 34.60 -40.12 -0.03
C GLY A 92 33.74 -40.63 1.14
N ARG A 93 34.30 -41.53 1.98
CA ARG A 93 33.61 -42.01 3.19
C ARG A 93 33.49 -40.93 4.26
N ALA A 94 34.49 -40.06 4.39
CA ALA A 94 34.41 -38.90 5.25
C ALA A 94 33.29 -37.98 4.80
N ALA A 95 33.31 -37.54 3.53
CA ALA A 95 32.26 -36.71 2.96
C ALA A 95 30.88 -37.34 3.17
N LEU A 96 30.70 -38.63 2.90
CA LEU A 96 29.43 -39.31 3.13
C LEU A 96 29.03 -39.35 4.61
N ALA A 97 29.93 -39.78 5.51
CA ALA A 97 29.60 -39.90 6.93
C ALA A 97 29.29 -38.54 7.58
N PHE A 98 29.93 -37.47 7.11
CA PHE A 98 29.82 -36.14 7.73
C PHE A 98 28.82 -35.21 7.03
N LEU A 99 28.70 -35.27 5.71
CA LEU A 99 27.78 -34.42 4.95
C LEU A 99 26.41 -35.07 4.76
N ALA A 100 26.31 -36.41 4.70
CA ALA A 100 25.01 -37.05 4.45
C ALA A 100 24.01 -36.85 5.59
N PRO A 101 24.36 -36.98 6.90
CA PRO A 101 23.40 -36.72 7.97
C PRO A 101 22.85 -35.28 7.99
N PRO A 102 23.66 -34.21 7.93
CA PRO A 102 23.12 -32.85 7.87
C PRO A 102 22.41 -32.56 6.55
N ALA A 103 22.87 -33.11 5.41
CA ALA A 103 22.15 -32.96 4.14
C ALA A 103 20.77 -33.66 4.18
N LEU A 104 20.69 -34.84 4.78
CA LEU A 104 19.43 -35.56 4.97
C LEU A 104 18.51 -34.80 5.93
N LEU A 105 19.04 -34.30 7.04
CA LEU A 105 18.26 -33.49 7.98
C LEU A 105 17.75 -32.20 7.31
N TYR A 106 18.61 -31.51 6.57
CA TYR A 106 18.25 -30.34 5.78
C TYR A 106 17.13 -30.65 4.78
N LEU A 107 17.25 -31.76 4.06
CA LEU A 107 16.24 -32.22 3.11
C LEU A 107 14.91 -32.51 3.80
N VAL A 108 14.92 -33.23 4.94
CA VAL A 108 13.71 -33.54 5.71
C VAL A 108 13.03 -32.25 6.21
N LEU A 109 13.79 -31.32 6.77
CA LEU A 109 13.26 -30.04 7.24
C LEU A 109 12.69 -29.20 6.10
N THR A 110 13.40 -29.13 4.98
CA THR A 110 12.97 -28.39 3.78
C THR A 110 11.68 -28.98 3.21
N LEU A 111 11.62 -30.30 3.03
CA LEU A 111 10.43 -30.98 2.53
C LEU A 111 9.25 -30.84 3.50
N GLY A 112 9.51 -30.90 4.81
CA GLY A 112 8.52 -30.65 5.86
C GLY A 112 7.95 -29.23 5.78
N TYR A 113 8.82 -28.22 5.70
CA TYR A 113 8.41 -26.82 5.56
C TYR A 113 7.65 -26.55 4.25
N TRP A 114 8.14 -27.07 3.12
CA TRP A 114 7.46 -26.97 1.83
C TRP A 114 6.08 -27.64 1.85
N SER A 115 5.97 -28.81 2.49
CA SER A 115 4.68 -29.48 2.68
C SER A 115 3.74 -28.67 3.55
N LEU A 116 4.25 -28.04 4.62
CA LEU A 116 3.46 -27.15 5.48
C LEU A 116 2.88 -25.96 4.67
N LEU A 117 3.69 -25.31 3.85
CA LEU A 117 3.23 -24.22 2.96
C LEU A 117 2.10 -24.69 2.03
N ARG A 118 2.22 -25.90 1.48
CA ARG A 118 1.18 -26.52 0.64
C ARG A 118 -0.11 -26.79 1.41
N THR A 119 -0.03 -27.28 2.66
CA THR A 119 -1.21 -27.52 3.49
C THR A 119 -1.94 -26.23 3.88
N GLN A 120 -1.23 -25.10 3.93
CA GLN A 120 -1.82 -23.78 4.14
C GLN A 120 -2.45 -23.19 2.85
N GLY A 121 -2.34 -23.88 1.72
CA GLY A 121 -2.87 -23.42 0.42
C GLY A 121 -1.89 -22.60 -0.42
N ILE A 122 -0.64 -22.43 0.03
CA ILE A 122 0.40 -21.70 -0.72
C ILE A 122 1.02 -22.67 -1.73
N THR A 123 0.32 -22.88 -2.85
CA THR A 123 0.70 -23.87 -3.88
C THR A 123 1.68 -23.35 -4.92
N THR A 124 1.96 -22.05 -4.95
CA THR A 124 2.82 -21.41 -5.96
C THR A 124 4.30 -21.60 -5.67
N VAL A 125 4.70 -21.92 -4.42
CA VAL A 125 6.10 -22.10 -4.05
C VAL A 125 6.68 -23.36 -4.72
N PRO A 126 7.64 -23.20 -5.66
CA PRO A 126 8.33 -24.34 -6.24
C PRO A 126 9.28 -24.95 -5.21
N LEU A 127 9.49 -26.27 -5.27
CA LEU A 127 10.40 -26.96 -4.35
C LEU A 127 11.83 -26.40 -4.40
N ALA A 128 12.27 -25.91 -5.56
CA ALA A 128 13.58 -25.28 -5.73
C ALA A 128 13.77 -24.02 -4.88
N ASP A 129 12.73 -23.19 -4.71
CA ASP A 129 12.80 -22.00 -3.86
C ASP A 129 12.91 -22.40 -2.38
N ALA A 130 12.26 -23.49 -1.97
CA ALA A 130 12.40 -24.01 -0.60
C ALA A 130 13.78 -24.63 -0.32
N LEU A 131 14.35 -25.34 -1.30
CA LEU A 131 15.62 -26.08 -1.18
C LEU A 131 16.87 -25.21 -1.29
N LEU A 132 16.77 -23.98 -1.79
CA LEU A 132 17.92 -23.11 -2.00
C LEU A 132 17.83 -21.89 -1.08
N PRO A 133 18.73 -21.75 -0.08
CA PRO A 133 18.71 -20.62 0.86
C PRO A 133 18.72 -19.25 0.19
N ASP A 134 19.48 -19.10 -0.89
CA ASP A 134 19.58 -17.85 -1.66
C ASP A 134 18.26 -17.43 -2.31
N ARG A 135 17.27 -18.33 -2.38
CA ARG A 135 15.95 -18.10 -2.98
C ARG A 135 14.84 -18.02 -1.94
N TRP A 136 15.15 -18.06 -0.65
CA TRP A 136 14.13 -17.96 0.41
C TRP A 136 13.39 -16.62 0.40
N GLU A 137 13.97 -15.56 -0.15
CA GLU A 137 13.27 -14.29 -0.37
C GLU A 137 12.05 -14.45 -1.30
N ASN A 138 12.10 -15.37 -2.27
CA ASN A 138 10.96 -15.64 -3.16
C ASN A 138 9.79 -16.29 -2.41
N ILE A 139 10.06 -17.04 -1.32
CA ILE A 139 9.01 -17.66 -0.51
C ILE A 139 8.15 -16.58 0.16
N ALA A 140 8.77 -15.50 0.62
CA ALA A 140 8.07 -14.34 1.16
C ALA A 140 7.16 -13.69 0.11
N GLU A 141 7.64 -13.55 -1.12
CA GLU A 141 6.84 -13.05 -2.26
C GLU A 141 5.65 -13.96 -2.58
N HIS A 142 5.84 -15.27 -2.71
CA HIS A 142 4.75 -16.22 -2.95
C HIS A 142 3.69 -16.19 -1.83
N ARG A 143 4.12 -16.05 -0.58
CA ARG A 143 3.21 -15.92 0.57
C ARG A 143 2.42 -14.61 0.51
N ARG A 144 3.08 -13.49 0.21
CA ARG A 144 2.45 -12.19 0.01
C ARG A 144 1.37 -12.28 -1.06
N ASP A 145 1.70 -12.82 -2.22
CA ASP A 145 0.77 -12.94 -3.35
C ASP A 145 -0.42 -13.86 -3.01
N HIS A 146 -0.18 -14.95 -2.27
CA HIS A 146 -1.23 -15.82 -1.78
C HIS A 146 -2.22 -15.07 -0.87
N PHE A 147 -1.72 -14.33 0.13
CA PHE A 147 -2.57 -13.56 1.04
C PHE A 147 -3.24 -12.38 0.35
N HIS A 148 -2.58 -11.73 -0.60
CA HIS A 148 -3.20 -10.70 -1.44
C HIS A 148 -4.39 -11.28 -2.24
N ASN A 149 -4.23 -12.46 -2.85
CA ASN A 149 -5.33 -13.13 -3.55
C ASN A 149 -6.45 -13.60 -2.62
N ILE A 150 -6.16 -13.94 -1.37
CA ILE A 150 -7.20 -14.16 -0.34
C ILE A 150 -7.94 -12.85 -0.07
N ALA A 151 -7.22 -11.74 0.08
CA ALA A 151 -7.82 -10.44 0.33
C ALA A 151 -8.77 -10.02 -0.81
N LEU A 152 -8.34 -10.14 -2.06
CA LEU A 152 -9.17 -9.83 -3.23
C LEU A 152 -10.44 -10.70 -3.30
N ARG A 153 -10.33 -12.00 -3.01
CA ARG A 153 -11.49 -12.90 -2.97
C ARG A 153 -12.45 -12.56 -1.82
N ALA A 154 -11.91 -12.21 -0.65
CA ALA A 154 -12.72 -11.77 0.48
C ALA A 154 -13.42 -10.43 0.17
N PHE A 155 -12.77 -9.49 -0.52
CA PHE A 155 -13.40 -8.27 -1.03
C PHE A 155 -14.54 -8.57 -2.00
N ALA A 156 -14.30 -9.44 -2.98
CA ALA A 156 -15.33 -9.84 -3.95
C ALA A 156 -16.52 -10.55 -3.27
N ALA A 157 -16.29 -11.21 -2.14
CA ALA A 157 -17.33 -11.84 -1.33
C ALA A 157 -18.01 -10.88 -0.32
N GLY A 158 -17.59 -9.62 -0.25
CA GLY A 158 -18.09 -8.63 0.71
C GLY A 158 -17.60 -8.82 2.16
N ASP A 159 -16.63 -9.71 2.41
CA ASP A 159 -16.05 -9.93 3.73
C ASP A 159 -14.84 -9.01 3.97
N ALA A 160 -15.13 -7.75 4.29
CA ALA A 160 -14.12 -6.72 4.52
C ALA A 160 -13.16 -7.08 5.67
N ARG A 161 -13.61 -7.82 6.69
CA ARG A 161 -12.78 -8.22 7.83
C ARG A 161 -11.73 -9.24 7.41
N ALA A 162 -12.14 -10.31 6.74
CA ALA A 162 -11.20 -11.31 6.23
C ALA A 162 -10.23 -10.69 5.22
N ALA A 163 -10.73 -9.78 4.38
CA ALA A 163 -9.92 -9.08 3.41
C ALA A 163 -8.82 -8.22 4.06
N THR A 164 -9.17 -7.47 5.10
CA THR A 164 -8.23 -6.63 5.85
C THR A 164 -7.15 -7.46 6.55
N ILE A 165 -7.54 -8.56 7.21
CA ILE A 165 -6.58 -9.46 7.88
C ILE A 165 -5.62 -10.08 6.87
N ALA A 166 -6.13 -10.54 5.74
CA ALA A 166 -5.32 -11.15 4.69
C ALA A 166 -4.33 -10.13 4.09
N LEU A 167 -4.79 -8.90 3.81
CA LEU A 167 -3.93 -7.86 3.25
C LEU A 167 -2.87 -7.38 4.25
N PHE A 168 -3.21 -7.25 5.53
CA PHE A 168 -2.24 -6.96 6.58
C PHE A 168 -1.17 -8.04 6.68
N THR A 169 -1.58 -9.32 6.60
CA THR A 169 -0.65 -10.45 6.57
C THR A 169 0.26 -10.40 5.35
N ALA A 170 -0.28 -10.05 4.17
CA ALA A 170 0.52 -9.87 2.95
C ALA A 170 1.58 -8.77 3.14
N ALA A 171 1.19 -7.60 3.66
CA ALA A 171 2.08 -6.48 3.90
C ALA A 171 3.22 -6.79 4.88
N GLN A 172 2.99 -7.67 5.87
CA GLN A 172 4.04 -8.11 6.81
C GLN A 172 5.00 -9.16 6.25
N THR A 173 4.61 -9.90 5.21
CA THR A 173 5.31 -11.13 4.82
C THR A 173 6.43 -10.91 3.79
N GLY A 174 6.57 -9.72 3.19
CA GLY A 174 7.58 -9.45 2.17
C GLY A 174 8.12 -8.01 2.19
N ARG A 175 8.98 -7.68 1.22
CA ARG A 175 9.32 -6.27 0.94
C ARG A 175 8.03 -5.57 0.53
N GLY A 176 7.66 -4.52 1.25
CA GLY A 176 6.39 -3.83 1.06
C GLY A 176 6.18 -3.44 -0.41
N ASP A 177 5.07 -3.88 -0.97
CA ASP A 177 4.61 -3.43 -2.28
C ASP A 177 3.82 -2.12 -2.06
N PRO A 178 4.20 -1.00 -2.68
CA PRO A 178 3.52 0.28 -2.49
C PRO A 178 2.02 0.19 -2.82
N GLU A 179 1.61 -0.63 -3.78
CA GLU A 179 0.19 -0.80 -4.13
C GLU A 179 -0.59 -1.55 -3.04
N GLN A 180 0.03 -2.56 -2.42
CA GLN A 180 -0.58 -3.27 -1.29
C GLN A 180 -0.69 -2.37 -0.07
N ASN A 181 0.35 -1.60 0.22
CA ASN A 181 0.35 -0.62 1.31
C ASN A 181 -0.71 0.45 1.07
N ARG A 182 -0.86 0.94 -0.16
CA ARG A 182 -1.93 1.88 -0.55
C ARG A 182 -3.32 1.29 -0.33
N LEU A 183 -3.57 0.07 -0.79
CA LEU A 183 -4.86 -0.60 -0.59
C LEU A 183 -5.14 -0.81 0.90
N LEU A 184 -4.13 -1.21 1.67
CA LEU A 184 -4.24 -1.40 3.12
C LEU A 184 -4.46 -0.08 3.85
N ALA A 185 -3.81 1.00 3.41
CA ALA A 185 -3.99 2.34 3.95
C ALA A 185 -5.42 2.82 3.75
N ARG A 186 -5.95 2.66 2.53
CA ARG A 186 -7.35 2.95 2.23
C ARG A 186 -8.24 2.22 3.22
N LEU A 187 -8.13 0.90 3.33
CA LEU A 187 -8.94 0.08 4.24
C LEU A 187 -8.78 0.45 5.72
N ALA A 188 -7.57 0.83 6.13
CA ALA A 188 -7.31 1.32 7.47
C ALA A 188 -8.12 2.58 7.75
N TYR A 189 -8.16 3.56 6.82
CA TYR A 189 -9.05 4.71 6.96
C TYR A 189 -10.52 4.33 7.01
N LEU A 190 -10.97 3.42 6.15
CA LEU A 190 -12.38 2.98 6.13
C LEU A 190 -12.79 2.29 7.43
N SER A 191 -11.83 1.64 8.09
CA SER A 191 -12.00 0.94 9.36
C SER A 191 -11.79 1.85 10.57
N GLY A 192 -11.49 3.14 10.36
CA GLY A 192 -11.22 4.12 11.42
C GLY A 192 -9.79 4.12 11.99
N PHE A 193 -8.89 3.28 11.47
CA PHE A 193 -7.48 3.23 11.86
C PHE A 193 -6.64 4.29 11.13
N GLN A 194 -6.94 5.56 11.39
CA GLN A 194 -6.39 6.69 10.64
C GLN A 194 -4.86 6.80 10.72
N SER A 195 -4.26 6.60 11.89
CA SER A 195 -2.80 6.64 12.06
C SER A 195 -2.08 5.56 11.26
N LEU A 196 -2.65 4.35 11.24
CA LEU A 196 -2.12 3.25 10.43
C LEU A 196 -2.20 3.57 8.94
N GLY A 197 -3.29 4.21 8.49
CA GLY A 197 -3.40 4.69 7.11
C GLY A 197 -2.31 5.70 6.74
N ASP A 198 -2.05 6.67 7.63
CA ASP A 198 -0.98 7.67 7.45
C ASP A 198 0.41 7.01 7.37
N ASP A 199 0.69 6.04 8.27
CA ASP A 199 1.95 5.29 8.30
C ASP A 199 2.17 4.45 7.03
N LEU A 200 1.11 3.81 6.53
CA LEU A 200 1.16 2.97 5.34
C LEU A 200 1.39 3.78 4.05
N HIS A 201 0.74 4.94 3.91
CA HIS A 201 1.03 5.85 2.79
C HIS A 201 2.45 6.41 2.86
N THR A 202 2.91 6.79 4.05
CA THR A 202 4.29 7.24 4.25
C THR A 202 5.30 6.14 3.86
N ALA A 203 5.04 4.90 4.26
CA ALA A 203 5.85 3.75 3.87
C ALA A 203 5.83 3.50 2.36
N ALA A 204 4.66 3.63 1.71
CA ALA A 204 4.53 3.48 0.26
C ALA A 204 5.32 4.54 -0.51
N LEU A 205 5.25 5.81 -0.08
CA LEU A 205 6.02 6.91 -0.66
C LEU A 205 7.54 6.71 -0.50
N ALA A 206 7.98 6.22 0.66
CA ALA A 206 9.38 5.92 0.91
C ALA A 206 9.90 4.74 0.06
N GLN A 207 9.05 3.75 -0.22
CA GLN A 207 9.40 2.58 -1.02
C GLN A 207 9.47 2.89 -2.53
N ALA A 208 8.62 3.80 -3.03
CA ALA A 208 8.50 4.11 -4.44
C ALA A 208 8.55 5.62 -4.73
N PRO A 209 9.71 6.28 -4.53
CA PRO A 209 9.83 7.74 -4.74
C PRO A 209 9.54 8.16 -6.18
N ALA A 210 9.82 7.30 -7.16
CA ALA A 210 9.48 7.54 -8.57
C ALA A 210 7.96 7.63 -8.84
N GLN A 211 7.14 7.08 -7.93
CA GLN A 211 5.67 7.09 -8.01
C GLN A 211 5.05 8.07 -7.00
N ALA A 212 5.85 8.90 -6.34
CA ALA A 212 5.41 9.74 -5.23
C ALA A 212 4.22 10.64 -5.58
N ALA A 213 4.23 11.27 -6.77
CA ALA A 213 3.12 12.13 -7.20
C ALA A 213 1.79 11.36 -7.35
N ALA A 214 1.83 10.16 -7.95
CA ALA A 214 0.64 9.33 -8.12
C ALA A 214 0.12 8.79 -6.76
N LEU A 215 1.04 8.32 -5.91
CA LEU A 215 0.71 7.85 -4.57
C LEU A 215 0.13 8.96 -3.69
N SER A 216 0.68 10.19 -3.75
CA SER A 216 0.13 11.34 -3.03
C SER A 216 -1.29 11.70 -3.50
N ILE A 217 -1.59 11.62 -4.80
CA ILE A 217 -2.95 11.82 -5.30
C ILE A 217 -3.91 10.75 -4.74
N HIS A 218 -3.47 9.49 -4.63
CA HIS A 218 -4.26 8.46 -3.99
C HIS A 218 -4.44 8.70 -2.49
N TRP A 219 -3.40 9.16 -1.79
CA TRP A 219 -3.48 9.54 -0.38
C TRP A 219 -4.47 10.70 -0.18
N HIS A 220 -4.43 11.71 -1.06
CA HIS A 220 -5.40 12.78 -1.11
C HIS A 220 -6.84 12.24 -1.19
N ASP A 221 -7.11 11.33 -2.14
CA ASP A 221 -8.45 10.76 -2.33
C ASP A 221 -8.89 9.96 -1.08
N ASP A 222 -7.96 9.27 -0.41
CA ASP A 222 -8.22 8.55 0.84
C ASP A 222 -8.50 9.48 2.03
N LEU A 223 -7.79 10.61 2.13
CA LEU A 223 -8.04 11.64 3.14
C LEU A 223 -9.39 12.34 2.92
N LEU A 224 -9.79 12.52 1.65
CA LEU A 224 -11.14 12.96 1.30
C LEU A 224 -12.20 11.94 1.74
N LEU A 225 -11.95 10.65 1.57
CA LEU A 225 -12.87 9.63 2.03
C LEU A 225 -12.95 9.54 3.56
N ALA A 226 -11.81 9.71 4.22
CA ALA A 226 -11.68 9.63 5.68
C ALA A 226 -12.20 10.87 6.42
N ARG A 227 -12.61 11.94 5.70
CA ARG A 227 -12.99 13.24 6.29
C ARG A 227 -11.88 13.81 7.18
N ARG A 228 -10.66 13.85 6.66
CA ARG A 228 -9.44 14.30 7.36
C ARG A 228 -8.90 15.63 6.80
N PRO A 229 -9.65 16.73 6.90
CA PRO A 229 -9.29 17.99 6.25
C PRO A 229 -7.96 18.55 6.75
N THR A 230 -7.64 18.41 8.05
CA THR A 230 -6.37 18.90 8.61
C THR A 230 -5.16 18.19 8.00
N ARG A 231 -5.20 16.86 7.88
CA ARG A 231 -4.10 16.10 7.26
C ARG A 231 -4.04 16.34 5.76
N LEU A 232 -5.20 16.52 5.11
CA LEU A 232 -5.28 16.92 3.70
C LEU A 232 -4.62 18.27 3.46
N ALA A 233 -4.87 19.25 4.33
CA ALA A 233 -4.24 20.57 4.27
C ALA A 233 -2.71 20.45 4.37
N THR A 234 -2.22 19.64 5.33
CA THR A 234 -0.79 19.40 5.49
C THR A 234 -0.18 18.72 4.27
N LEU A 235 -0.81 17.65 3.76
CA LEU A 235 -0.36 16.96 2.55
C LEU A 235 -0.33 17.90 1.35
N ALA A 236 -1.35 18.74 1.17
CA ALA A 236 -1.39 19.70 0.08
C ALA A 236 -0.25 20.73 0.16
N LEU A 237 0.07 21.23 1.36
CA LEU A 237 1.22 22.12 1.57
C LEU A 237 2.56 21.42 1.31
N GLU A 238 2.74 20.18 1.81
CA GLU A 238 3.91 19.35 1.52
C GLU A 238 4.09 19.18 0.00
N GLN A 239 3.00 18.93 -0.73
CA GLN A 239 3.03 18.72 -2.17
C GLN A 239 3.23 20.00 -2.98
N LEU A 240 2.67 21.14 -2.53
CA LEU A 240 2.93 22.43 -3.16
C LEU A 240 4.42 22.78 -3.13
N ALA A 241 5.15 22.36 -2.09
CA ALA A 241 6.59 22.54 -1.98
C ALA A 241 7.43 21.74 -2.98
N HIS A 242 6.84 20.73 -3.62
CA HIS A 242 7.52 20.00 -4.69
C HIS A 242 7.40 20.76 -6.02
N PRO A 243 8.51 21.02 -6.73
CA PRO A 243 8.51 21.85 -7.94
C PRO A 243 7.69 21.24 -9.09
N ASP A 244 7.64 19.91 -9.16
CA ASP A 244 6.99 19.15 -10.24
C ASP A 244 5.53 18.78 -9.93
N ALA A 245 5.04 19.12 -8.74
CA ALA A 245 3.68 18.80 -8.36
C ALA A 245 2.66 19.63 -9.17
N PRO A 246 1.50 19.06 -9.53
CA PRO A 246 0.43 19.80 -10.20
C PRO A 246 -0.13 20.87 -9.26
N ARG A 247 0.40 22.10 -9.35
CA ARG A 247 0.13 23.17 -8.38
C ARG A 247 -1.36 23.48 -8.22
N GLU A 248 -2.10 23.63 -9.32
CA GLU A 248 -3.55 23.92 -9.27
C GLU A 248 -4.34 22.85 -8.51
N PHE A 249 -3.98 21.57 -8.67
CA PHE A 249 -4.63 20.47 -7.97
C PHE A 249 -4.42 20.57 -6.45
N TRP A 250 -3.18 20.81 -6.01
CA TRP A 250 -2.87 20.90 -4.59
C TRP A 250 -3.32 22.21 -3.95
N LEU A 251 -3.37 23.31 -4.71
CA LEU A 251 -4.01 24.56 -4.29
C LEU A 251 -5.50 24.33 -4.04
N HIS A 252 -6.19 23.65 -4.96
CA HIS A 252 -7.60 23.32 -4.79
C HIS A 252 -7.82 22.45 -3.54
N ALA A 253 -7.04 21.37 -3.38
CA ALA A 253 -7.12 20.51 -2.20
C ALA A 253 -6.88 21.28 -0.88
N TYR A 254 -5.90 22.18 -0.88
CA TYR A 254 -5.63 23.04 0.27
C TYR A 254 -6.80 23.99 0.55
N PHE A 255 -7.29 24.69 -0.45
CA PHE A 255 -8.43 25.61 -0.32
C PHE A 255 -9.71 24.92 0.14
N GLU A 256 -10.01 23.74 -0.37
CA GLU A 256 -11.14 22.93 0.09
C GLU A 256 -10.97 22.50 1.55
N SER A 257 -9.75 22.10 1.94
CA SER A 257 -9.49 21.73 3.33
C SER A 257 -9.73 22.89 4.30
N LEU A 258 -9.39 24.13 3.92
CA LEU A 258 -9.60 25.33 4.75
C LEU A 258 -11.07 25.67 5.02
N ARG A 259 -12.01 25.07 4.26
CA ARG A 259 -13.45 25.27 4.51
C ARG A 259 -13.93 24.52 5.74
N HIS A 260 -13.17 23.54 6.23
CA HIS A 260 -13.53 22.78 7.40
C HIS A 260 -13.14 23.51 8.69
N PRO A 261 -14.05 23.60 9.67
CA PRO A 261 -13.80 24.29 10.94
C PRO A 261 -12.70 23.62 11.79
N ASP A 262 -12.45 22.32 11.55
CA ASP A 262 -11.45 21.53 12.27
C ASP A 262 -10.01 21.81 11.82
N VAL A 263 -9.82 22.55 10.73
CA VAL A 263 -8.48 22.91 10.25
C VAL A 263 -7.95 24.08 11.07
N PRO A 264 -6.92 23.86 11.91
CA PRO A 264 -6.45 24.89 12.81
C PRO A 264 -5.80 26.04 12.05
N SER A 265 -6.05 27.25 12.53
CA SER A 265 -5.40 28.49 12.06
C SER A 265 -3.87 28.46 12.20
N SER A 266 -3.33 27.56 13.03
CA SER A 266 -1.90 27.41 13.32
C SER A 266 -1.07 26.68 12.25
N LEU A 267 -1.62 26.39 11.05
CA LEU A 267 -0.84 25.94 9.88
C LEU A 267 0.14 27.03 9.35
N ASP A 268 0.19 28.17 10.03
CA ASP A 268 0.93 29.40 9.77
C ASP A 268 2.46 29.27 9.50
N PRO A 269 3.27 28.48 10.25
CA PRO A 269 4.73 28.56 10.10
C PRO A 269 5.25 27.99 8.77
N ALA A 270 4.55 27.04 8.16
CA ALA A 270 4.91 26.50 6.83
C ALA A 270 4.54 27.46 5.69
N LEU A 271 3.46 28.25 5.88
CA LEU A 271 2.97 29.22 4.90
C LEU A 271 3.84 30.47 4.81
N VAL A 272 4.44 30.90 5.93
CA VAL A 272 5.35 32.05 5.97
C VAL A 272 6.57 31.86 5.05
N SER A 273 7.01 30.62 4.84
CA SER A 273 8.11 30.27 3.94
C SER A 273 7.69 30.00 2.49
N PHE A 274 6.38 29.95 2.18
CA PHE A 274 5.90 29.50 0.87
C PHE A 274 5.67 30.68 -0.09
N PRO A 275 6.31 30.72 -1.28
CA PRO A 275 6.27 31.88 -2.17
C PRO A 275 5.01 31.98 -3.03
N HIS A 276 3.90 31.29 -2.70
CA HIS A 276 2.68 31.39 -3.50
C HIS A 276 1.90 32.66 -3.12
N PRO A 277 1.75 33.63 -4.05
CA PRO A 277 0.93 34.80 -3.81
C PRO A 277 -0.52 34.35 -3.55
N GLY A 278 -1.10 34.75 -2.41
CA GLY A 278 -2.51 34.48 -2.08
C GLY A 278 -2.80 33.35 -1.12
N LEU A 279 -1.88 32.41 -0.86
CA LEU A 279 -2.15 31.35 0.14
C LEU A 279 -2.41 31.94 1.54
N ARG A 280 -1.62 32.96 1.90
CA ARG A 280 -1.80 33.71 3.14
C ARG A 280 -3.16 34.41 3.18
N ASP A 281 -3.54 35.11 2.11
CA ASP A 281 -4.82 35.81 2.04
C ASP A 281 -6.01 34.84 2.06
N ALA A 282 -5.91 33.67 1.43
CA ALA A 282 -6.92 32.62 1.52
C ALA A 282 -7.08 32.11 2.97
N LEU A 283 -5.98 31.84 3.67
CA LEU A 283 -6.02 31.42 5.07
C LEU A 283 -6.64 32.52 5.96
N LEU A 284 -6.17 33.77 5.84
CA LEU A 284 -6.67 34.88 6.64
C LEU A 284 -8.14 35.18 6.36
N ALA A 285 -8.57 35.11 5.09
CA ALA A 285 -9.98 35.22 4.74
C ALA A 285 -10.81 34.14 5.45
N ARG A 286 -10.35 32.89 5.51
CA ARG A 286 -11.08 31.79 6.17
C ARG A 286 -11.14 31.94 7.67
N GLN A 287 -10.04 32.38 8.29
CA GLN A 287 -10.03 32.71 9.71
C GLN A 287 -11.05 33.82 10.03
N ALA A 288 -11.08 34.87 9.22
CA ALA A 288 -12.03 35.97 9.38
C ALA A 288 -13.49 35.52 9.18
N VAL A 289 -13.78 34.68 8.17
CA VAL A 289 -15.11 34.06 7.98
C VAL A 289 -15.51 33.22 9.19
N ALA A 290 -14.62 32.37 9.70
CA ALA A 290 -14.88 31.53 10.87
C ALA A 290 -15.10 32.34 12.16
N ALA A 291 -14.38 33.47 12.30
CA ALA A 291 -14.57 34.42 13.39
C ALA A 291 -15.83 35.29 13.24
N GLY A 292 -16.48 35.28 12.07
CA GLY A 292 -17.60 36.17 11.75
C GLY A 292 -17.19 37.61 11.45
N ASP A 293 -15.88 37.89 11.29
CA ASP A 293 -15.38 39.20 10.86
C ASP A 293 -15.43 39.30 9.33
N PHE A 294 -16.63 39.62 8.83
CA PHE A 294 -16.84 39.72 7.39
C PHE A 294 -16.09 40.89 6.75
N LEU A 295 -15.74 41.94 7.49
CA LEU A 295 -15.00 43.08 6.94
C LEU A 295 -13.54 42.67 6.68
N GLU A 296 -12.91 42.00 7.63
CA GLU A 296 -11.56 41.47 7.45
C GLU A 296 -11.53 40.40 6.35
N ALA A 297 -12.55 39.52 6.30
CA ALA A 297 -12.69 38.55 5.22
C ALA A 297 -12.76 39.23 3.84
N HIS A 298 -13.52 40.32 3.71
CA HIS A 298 -13.59 41.10 2.47
C HIS A 298 -12.23 41.61 2.00
N VAL A 299 -11.42 42.14 2.93
CA VAL A 299 -10.09 42.68 2.61
C VAL A 299 -9.20 41.59 2.03
N HIS A 300 -9.15 40.43 2.69
CA HIS A 300 -8.31 39.32 2.24
C HIS A 300 -8.81 38.66 0.95
N LEU A 301 -10.13 38.51 0.77
CA LEU A 301 -10.69 38.01 -0.49
C LEU A 301 -10.44 38.96 -1.66
N TYR A 302 -10.48 40.27 -1.41
CA TYR A 302 -10.14 41.25 -2.44
C TYR A 302 -8.65 41.16 -2.81
N ALA A 303 -7.75 41.06 -1.82
CA ALA A 303 -6.31 40.87 -2.04
C ALA A 303 -6.02 39.57 -2.81
N LEU A 304 -6.66 38.47 -2.44
CA LEU A 304 -6.57 37.19 -3.13
C LEU A 304 -7.00 37.31 -4.60
N GLY A 305 -8.05 38.07 -4.89
CA GLY A 305 -8.51 38.32 -6.26
C GLY A 305 -7.55 39.14 -7.14
N GLN A 306 -6.48 39.68 -6.58
CA GLN A 306 -5.39 40.34 -7.31
C GLN A 306 -4.19 39.40 -7.60
N THR A 307 -4.19 38.19 -7.03
CA THR A 307 -3.12 37.21 -7.23
C THR A 307 -3.24 36.53 -8.59
N PRO A 308 -2.18 35.87 -9.11
CA PRO A 308 -2.21 35.18 -10.39
C PRO A 308 -3.43 34.26 -10.48
N PRO A 309 -4.24 34.41 -11.53
CA PRO A 309 -5.53 33.77 -11.58
C PRO A 309 -5.38 32.28 -11.90
N GLY A 310 -6.12 31.45 -11.18
CA GLY A 310 -6.17 30.00 -11.34
C GLY A 310 -7.56 29.46 -11.01
N ALA A 311 -7.88 28.29 -11.53
CA ALA A 311 -9.20 27.70 -11.39
C ALA A 311 -9.51 27.37 -9.92
N ALA A 312 -8.49 26.94 -9.16
CA ALA A 312 -8.62 26.71 -7.72
C ALA A 312 -8.94 28.00 -6.95
N THR A 313 -8.24 29.09 -7.27
CA THR A 313 -8.46 30.41 -6.66
C THR A 313 -9.86 30.94 -6.97
N GLN A 314 -10.37 30.73 -8.19
CA GLN A 314 -11.72 31.14 -8.56
C GLN A 314 -12.78 30.42 -7.74
N ALA A 315 -12.70 29.09 -7.65
CA ALA A 315 -13.65 28.31 -6.88
C ALA A 315 -13.67 28.76 -5.42
N PHE A 316 -12.47 28.90 -4.83
CA PHE A 316 -12.33 29.39 -3.46
C PHE A 316 -12.91 30.79 -3.27
N LEU A 317 -12.64 31.74 -4.18
CA LEU A 317 -13.19 33.10 -4.09
C LEU A 317 -14.71 33.09 -4.15
N VAL A 318 -15.30 32.40 -5.14
CA VAL A 318 -16.75 32.31 -5.30
C VAL A 318 -17.40 31.77 -4.03
N GLU A 319 -16.91 30.63 -3.54
CA GLU A 319 -17.48 30.00 -2.34
C GLU A 319 -17.28 30.87 -1.09
N SER A 320 -16.11 31.51 -0.93
CA SER A 320 -15.87 32.42 0.20
C SER A 320 -16.78 33.64 0.18
N TRP A 321 -17.05 34.21 -1.01
CA TRP A 321 -18.02 35.30 -1.16
C TRP A 321 -19.44 34.84 -0.81
N LEU A 322 -19.81 33.61 -1.16
CA LEU A 322 -21.10 33.03 -0.78
C LEU A 322 -21.22 32.81 0.73
N ASP A 323 -20.14 32.39 1.40
CA ASP A 323 -20.12 32.20 2.86
C ASP A 323 -20.41 33.51 3.61
N ILE A 324 -19.96 34.65 3.09
CA ILE A 324 -20.26 35.99 3.63
C ILE A 324 -21.47 36.67 2.97
N ARG A 325 -22.20 35.95 2.11
CA ARG A 325 -23.44 36.36 1.43
C ARG A 325 -23.30 37.52 0.44
N ASP A 326 -22.12 37.72 -0.12
CA ASP A 326 -21.91 38.67 -1.21
C ASP A 326 -22.10 38.00 -2.58
N HIS A 327 -23.36 37.80 -2.95
CA HIS A 327 -23.72 37.16 -4.22
C HIS A 327 -23.21 37.93 -5.43
N ALA A 328 -23.10 39.27 -5.35
CA ALA A 328 -22.67 40.10 -6.46
C ALA A 328 -21.19 39.87 -6.77
N ARG A 329 -20.33 39.85 -5.74
CA ARG A 329 -18.90 39.52 -5.91
C ARG A 329 -18.68 38.06 -6.23
N ALA A 330 -19.48 37.15 -5.66
CA ALA A 330 -19.44 35.73 -6.03
C ALA A 330 -19.75 35.53 -7.53
N PHE A 331 -20.79 36.20 -8.05
CA PHE A 331 -21.14 36.15 -9.47
C PHE A 331 -20.04 36.76 -10.35
N ALA A 332 -19.50 37.92 -9.95
CA ALA A 332 -18.40 38.57 -10.68
C ALA A 332 -17.16 37.67 -10.74
N ALA A 333 -16.78 37.03 -9.63
CA ALA A 333 -15.66 36.08 -9.59
C ALA A 333 -15.93 34.84 -10.46
N ALA A 334 -17.15 34.29 -10.43
CA ALA A 334 -17.55 33.14 -11.25
C ALA A 334 -17.55 33.45 -12.75
N ALA A 335 -17.83 34.70 -13.14
CA ALA A 335 -17.85 35.14 -14.53
C ALA A 335 -16.52 35.71 -15.04
N ASP A 336 -15.52 35.90 -14.17
CA ASP A 336 -14.27 36.55 -14.52
C ASP A 336 -13.39 35.64 -15.40
N PRO A 337 -13.14 36.01 -16.67
CA PRO A 337 -12.42 35.17 -17.63
C PRO A 337 -10.92 35.04 -17.30
N ARG A 338 -10.39 35.83 -16.36
CA ARG A 338 -8.99 35.76 -15.96
C ARG A 338 -8.63 34.40 -15.35
N TYR A 339 -9.58 33.71 -14.73
CA TYR A 339 -9.34 32.51 -13.91
C TYR A 339 -9.09 31.19 -14.64
N ALA A 340 -9.01 31.18 -15.97
CA ALA A 340 -8.68 29.99 -16.78
C ALA A 340 -9.47 28.70 -16.43
N ALA A 341 -10.61 28.82 -15.74
CA ALA A 341 -11.42 27.68 -15.35
C ALA A 341 -12.09 27.07 -16.58
N SER A 342 -12.35 25.76 -16.50
CA SER A 342 -13.09 25.09 -17.56
C SER A 342 -14.52 25.64 -17.66
N PRO A 343 -15.17 25.55 -18.84
CA PRO A 343 -16.59 25.89 -18.97
C PRO A 343 -17.48 25.12 -17.98
N ALA A 344 -17.13 23.85 -17.69
CA ALA A 344 -17.80 23.02 -16.71
C ALA A 344 -17.74 23.63 -15.29
N GLN A 345 -16.54 24.03 -14.87
CA GLN A 345 -16.33 24.63 -13.57
C GLN A 345 -16.98 26.02 -13.48
N THR A 346 -16.94 26.80 -14.55
CA THR A 346 -17.63 28.10 -14.61
C THR A 346 -19.14 27.95 -14.45
N ALA A 347 -19.76 27.02 -15.18
CA ALA A 347 -21.19 26.72 -15.05
C ALA A 347 -21.52 26.21 -13.64
N ARG A 348 -20.66 25.36 -13.06
CA ARG A 348 -20.77 24.91 -11.67
C ARG A 348 -20.80 26.08 -10.68
N LEU A 349 -19.84 27.00 -10.78
CA LEU A 349 -19.75 28.13 -9.87
C LEU A 349 -20.94 29.09 -10.03
N ARG A 350 -21.41 29.33 -11.25
CA ARG A 350 -22.63 30.13 -11.50
C ARG A 350 -23.88 29.48 -10.94
N TYR A 351 -24.03 28.17 -11.10
CA TYR A 351 -25.12 27.42 -10.48
C TYR A 351 -25.15 27.65 -8.97
N LEU A 352 -24.01 27.47 -8.30
CA LEU A 352 -23.89 27.67 -6.86
C LEU A 352 -24.30 29.09 -6.44
N VAL A 353 -23.85 30.10 -7.18
CA VAL A 353 -24.22 31.50 -6.91
C VAL A 353 -25.73 31.73 -7.04
N HIS A 354 -26.35 31.26 -8.12
CA HIS A 354 -27.79 31.40 -8.33
C HIS A 354 -28.62 30.62 -7.31
N HIS A 355 -28.17 29.42 -6.96
CA HIS A 355 -28.80 28.59 -5.94
C HIS A 355 -28.76 29.27 -4.56
N HIS A 356 -27.61 29.79 -4.14
CA HIS A 356 -27.48 30.54 -2.88
C HIS A 356 -28.31 31.83 -2.86
N ALA A 357 -28.43 32.52 -4.00
CA ALA A 357 -29.27 33.70 -4.15
C ALA A 357 -30.78 33.40 -4.15
N GLY A 358 -31.18 32.11 -4.19
CA GLY A 358 -32.58 31.68 -4.29
C GLY A 358 -33.17 31.79 -5.71
N ASP A 359 -32.38 32.13 -6.73
CA ASP A 359 -32.80 32.17 -8.13
C ASP A 359 -32.67 30.78 -8.77
N LEU A 360 -33.56 29.86 -8.34
CA LEU A 360 -33.58 28.49 -8.84
C LEU A 360 -33.84 28.40 -10.35
N ALA A 361 -34.51 29.41 -10.93
CA ALA A 361 -34.74 29.47 -12.38
C ALA A 361 -33.44 29.73 -13.13
N ALA A 362 -32.59 30.66 -12.67
CA ALA A 362 -31.26 30.87 -13.22
C ALA A 362 -30.34 29.67 -12.98
N ALA A 363 -30.36 29.08 -11.79
CA ALA A 363 -29.57 27.89 -11.50
C ALA A 363 -29.89 26.75 -12.49
N ARG A 364 -31.18 26.48 -12.74
CA ARG A 364 -31.61 25.46 -13.72
C ARG A 364 -31.18 25.79 -15.15
N ARG A 365 -31.09 27.07 -15.53
CA ARG A 365 -30.56 27.46 -16.85
C ARG A 365 -29.09 27.06 -16.99
N GLU A 366 -28.26 27.20 -15.95
CA GLU A 366 -26.87 26.76 -16.00
C GLU A 366 -26.77 25.24 -16.26
N ILE A 367 -27.65 24.43 -15.67
CA ILE A 367 -27.74 22.98 -15.97
C ILE A 367 -28.24 22.74 -17.40
N ALA A 368 -29.23 23.50 -17.85
CA ALA A 368 -29.79 23.38 -19.21
C ALA A 368 -28.77 23.78 -20.30
N TYR A 369 -27.81 24.65 -20.00
CA TYR A 369 -26.77 25.07 -20.93
C TYR A 369 -25.43 24.34 -20.74
N ALA A 370 -25.31 23.51 -19.70
CA ALA A 370 -24.17 22.63 -19.51
C ALA A 370 -23.88 21.83 -20.79
N ARG A 371 -22.62 21.58 -21.11
CA ARG A 371 -22.27 20.71 -22.24
C ARG A 371 -22.57 19.25 -21.88
N GLU A 372 -22.87 18.44 -22.89
CA GLU A 372 -23.17 17.01 -22.72
C GLU A 372 -21.92 16.13 -22.58
N ASP A 373 -20.75 16.72 -22.35
CA ASP A 373 -19.56 15.95 -22.02
C ASP A 373 -19.61 15.42 -20.58
N ALA A 374 -19.03 14.24 -20.38
CA ALA A 374 -19.11 13.52 -19.11
C ALA A 374 -18.52 14.31 -17.93
N ALA A 375 -17.49 15.12 -18.15
CA ALA A 375 -16.86 15.91 -17.08
C ALA A 375 -17.78 17.04 -16.61
N THR A 376 -18.41 17.76 -17.55
CA THR A 376 -19.39 18.79 -17.23
C THR A 376 -20.61 18.22 -16.51
N LEU A 377 -21.14 17.07 -16.96
CA LEU A 377 -22.26 16.41 -16.30
C LEU A 377 -21.88 15.89 -14.91
N SER A 378 -20.68 15.34 -14.73
CA SER A 378 -20.15 14.91 -13.43
C SER A 378 -20.06 16.07 -12.43
N ALA A 379 -19.45 17.18 -12.84
CA ALA A 379 -19.36 18.39 -12.02
C ALA A 379 -20.74 18.95 -11.66
N THR A 380 -21.69 18.93 -12.61
CA THR A 380 -23.06 19.40 -12.39
C THR A 380 -23.80 18.54 -11.35
N VAL A 381 -23.72 17.22 -11.48
CA VAL A 381 -24.34 16.28 -10.55
C VAL A 381 -23.69 16.36 -9.16
N ALA A 382 -22.37 16.55 -9.10
CA ALA A 382 -21.64 16.70 -7.83
C ALA A 382 -22.20 17.88 -7.01
N ILE A 383 -22.51 19.01 -7.64
CA ILE A 383 -23.10 20.17 -6.95
C ILE A 383 -24.44 19.82 -6.31
N LEU A 384 -25.27 19.03 -6.99
CA LEU A 384 -26.60 18.62 -6.51
C LEU A 384 -26.53 17.64 -5.32
N ILE A 385 -25.34 17.10 -5.01
CA ILE A 385 -25.10 16.37 -3.75
C ILE A 385 -25.10 17.33 -2.57
N HIS A 386 -24.50 18.51 -2.73
CA HIS A 386 -24.36 19.53 -1.68
C HIS A 386 -25.54 20.50 -1.61
N ALA A 387 -26.08 20.89 -2.77
CA ALA A 387 -27.23 21.76 -2.94
C ALA A 387 -28.38 20.99 -3.60
N PRO A 388 -29.06 20.09 -2.87
CA PRO A 388 -30.08 19.23 -3.46
C PRO A 388 -31.34 20.01 -3.90
N ASP A 389 -31.63 19.99 -5.20
CA ASP A 389 -32.88 20.49 -5.81
C ASP A 389 -33.44 19.43 -6.75
N ALA A 390 -34.56 18.79 -6.35
CA ALA A 390 -35.15 17.69 -7.10
C ALA A 390 -35.46 18.03 -8.59
N PRO A 391 -36.01 19.22 -8.92
CA PRO A 391 -36.17 19.63 -10.32
C PRO A 391 -34.85 19.82 -11.09
N SER A 392 -33.84 20.45 -10.49
CA SER A 392 -32.50 20.56 -11.10
C SER A 392 -31.89 19.17 -11.36
N LEU A 393 -32.11 18.24 -10.44
CA LEU A 393 -31.64 16.87 -10.56
C LEU A 393 -32.39 16.08 -11.64
N ALA A 394 -33.69 16.26 -11.78
CA ALA A 394 -34.46 15.67 -12.88
C ALA A 394 -33.93 16.15 -14.24
N LEU A 395 -33.62 17.45 -14.36
CA LEU A 395 -33.02 18.02 -15.56
C LEU A 395 -31.61 17.47 -15.81
N ALA A 396 -30.76 17.43 -14.79
CA ALA A 396 -29.42 16.84 -14.91
C ALA A 396 -29.50 15.36 -15.33
N TRP A 397 -30.43 14.59 -14.76
CA TRP A 397 -30.66 13.19 -15.10
C TRP A 397 -31.10 13.00 -16.55
N GLU A 398 -32.01 13.82 -17.07
CA GLU A 398 -32.42 13.76 -18.47
C GLU A 398 -31.20 13.79 -19.40
N ARG A 399 -30.28 14.72 -19.13
CA ARG A 399 -29.03 14.86 -19.89
C ARG A 399 -28.08 13.69 -19.73
N VAL A 400 -27.84 13.27 -18.48
CA VAL A 400 -27.00 12.09 -18.18
C VAL A 400 -27.58 10.84 -18.85
N SER A 401 -28.90 10.70 -18.87
CA SER A 401 -29.56 9.54 -19.45
C SER A 401 -29.49 9.51 -20.98
N ALA A 402 -29.37 10.68 -21.61
CA ALA A 402 -29.19 10.85 -23.06
C ALA A 402 -27.74 10.73 -23.51
N SER A 403 -26.76 10.99 -22.63
CA SER A 403 -25.33 10.81 -22.93
C SER A 403 -24.96 9.32 -22.86
N GLU A 404 -24.88 8.62 -23.99
CA GLU A 404 -24.36 7.24 -24.04
C GLU A 404 -22.90 7.20 -24.55
N PRO A 405 -22.01 6.42 -23.92
CA PRO A 405 -22.22 5.56 -22.74
C PRO A 405 -22.12 6.33 -21.41
N VAL A 406 -22.99 6.00 -20.45
CA VAL A 406 -22.93 6.55 -19.08
C VAL A 406 -21.94 5.75 -18.24
N SER A 407 -20.99 6.43 -17.60
CA SER A 407 -20.05 5.77 -16.69
C SER A 407 -20.73 5.36 -15.37
N PRO A 408 -20.32 4.25 -14.75
CA PRO A 408 -20.85 3.84 -13.44
C PRO A 408 -20.53 4.90 -12.36
N THR A 409 -19.40 5.61 -12.47
CA THR A 409 -19.05 6.79 -11.64
C THR A 409 -20.15 7.85 -11.64
N LEU A 410 -20.59 8.26 -12.83
CA LEU A 410 -21.60 9.30 -12.99
C LEU A 410 -22.95 8.83 -12.44
N LEU A 411 -23.31 7.56 -12.66
CA LEU A 411 -24.49 6.95 -12.05
C LEU A 411 -24.40 6.93 -10.52
N GLY A 412 -23.23 6.64 -9.94
CA GLY A 412 -23.00 6.72 -8.49
C GLY A 412 -23.21 8.14 -7.95
N ALA A 413 -22.71 9.16 -8.64
CA ALA A 413 -22.95 10.56 -8.28
C ALA A 413 -24.45 10.93 -8.38
N CYS A 414 -25.14 10.48 -9.42
CA CYS A 414 -26.59 10.68 -9.58
C CYS A 414 -27.38 10.02 -8.46
N TRP A 415 -26.99 8.82 -8.04
CA TRP A 415 -27.62 8.11 -6.92
C TRP A 415 -27.47 8.91 -5.62
N LEU A 416 -26.27 9.42 -5.33
CA LEU A 416 -26.00 10.25 -4.15
C LEU A 416 -26.82 11.54 -4.18
N ALA A 417 -26.82 12.26 -5.30
CA ALA A 417 -27.62 13.48 -5.45
C ALA A 417 -29.13 13.20 -5.30
N ALA A 418 -29.63 12.09 -5.85
CA ALA A 418 -31.03 11.68 -5.72
C ALA A 418 -31.42 11.34 -4.29
N ARG A 419 -30.51 10.73 -3.53
CA ARG A 419 -30.71 10.48 -2.09
C ARG A 419 -30.68 11.78 -1.30
N SER A 420 -29.72 12.67 -1.55
CA SER A 420 -29.65 13.98 -0.90
C SER A 420 -30.89 14.84 -1.15
N ALA A 421 -31.50 14.72 -2.34
CA ALA A 421 -32.72 15.43 -2.73
C ALA A 421 -34.03 14.70 -2.40
N ASP A 422 -33.98 13.57 -1.67
CA ASP A 422 -35.13 12.71 -1.36
C ASP A 422 -35.97 12.29 -2.60
N HIS A 423 -35.30 12.11 -3.75
CA HIS A 423 -35.95 11.82 -5.03
C HIS A 423 -36.08 10.30 -5.27
N ALA A 424 -36.95 9.63 -4.51
CA ALA A 424 -37.08 8.16 -4.50
C ALA A 424 -37.24 7.48 -5.88
N ALA A 425 -37.99 8.10 -6.80
CA ALA A 425 -38.19 7.57 -8.15
C ALA A 425 -36.86 7.49 -8.93
N LEU A 426 -36.04 8.54 -8.86
CA LEU A 426 -34.77 8.60 -9.55
C LEU A 426 -33.74 7.65 -8.92
N VAL A 427 -33.72 7.53 -7.59
CA VAL A 427 -32.90 6.53 -6.88
C VAL A 427 -33.17 5.14 -7.47
N SER A 428 -34.44 4.78 -7.64
CA SER A 428 -34.83 3.47 -8.19
C SER A 428 -34.39 3.29 -9.64
N THR A 429 -34.53 4.33 -10.48
CA THR A 429 -34.06 4.31 -11.88
C THR A 429 -32.54 4.14 -11.97
N VAL A 430 -31.78 4.87 -11.14
CA VAL A 430 -30.32 4.79 -11.11
C VAL A 430 -29.86 3.42 -10.62
N GLU A 431 -30.51 2.85 -9.60
CA GLU A 431 -30.21 1.50 -9.12
C GLU A 431 -30.40 0.43 -10.20
N ILE A 432 -31.46 0.52 -11.01
CA ILE A 432 -31.68 -0.40 -12.14
C ILE A 432 -30.53 -0.29 -13.15
N ARG A 433 -30.09 0.92 -13.49
CA ARG A 433 -28.96 1.11 -14.42
C ARG A 433 -27.65 0.61 -13.83
N LEU A 434 -27.38 0.85 -12.55
CA LEU A 434 -26.19 0.35 -11.86
C LEU A 434 -26.17 -1.19 -11.78
N ALA A 435 -27.31 -1.82 -11.55
CA ALA A 435 -27.44 -3.29 -11.53
C ALA A 435 -27.05 -3.94 -12.87
N ALA A 436 -27.20 -3.21 -13.99
CA ALA A 436 -26.78 -3.68 -15.30
C ALA A 436 -25.24 -3.72 -15.46
N PHE A 437 -24.50 -2.91 -14.68
CA PHE A 437 -23.04 -2.99 -14.61
C PHE A 437 -22.59 -4.06 -13.62
N ASP A 438 -23.15 -4.05 -12.42
CA ASP A 438 -22.90 -5.04 -11.38
C ASP A 438 -24.12 -5.15 -10.45
N PRO A 439 -24.74 -6.34 -10.33
CA PRO A 439 -25.95 -6.56 -9.55
C PRO A 439 -25.78 -6.31 -8.04
N THR A 440 -24.55 -6.26 -7.54
CA THR A 440 -24.24 -6.00 -6.12
C THR A 440 -24.13 -4.50 -5.79
N LEU A 441 -24.01 -3.62 -6.79
CA LEU A 441 -23.86 -2.18 -6.55
C LEU A 441 -25.07 -1.55 -5.84
N PRO A 442 -26.33 -1.83 -6.23
CA PRO A 442 -27.48 -1.20 -5.55
C PRO A 442 -27.62 -1.59 -4.09
N SER A 443 -27.39 -2.87 -3.74
CA SER A 443 -27.44 -3.33 -2.34
C SER A 443 -26.30 -2.72 -1.53
N THR A 444 -25.12 -2.60 -2.13
CA THR A 444 -23.98 -1.90 -1.54
C THR A 444 -24.36 -0.45 -1.25
N LEU A 445 -24.82 0.31 -2.26
CA LEU A 445 -25.28 1.70 -2.14
C LEU A 445 -26.37 1.88 -1.09
N ARG A 446 -27.39 1.01 -1.03
CA ARG A 446 -28.43 1.06 0.00
C ARG A 446 -27.89 0.81 1.40
N GLY A 447 -26.95 -0.12 1.56
CA GLY A 447 -26.19 -0.30 2.79
C GLY A 447 -25.51 1.01 3.23
N LEU A 448 -25.11 1.84 2.26
CA LEU A 448 -24.47 3.13 2.52
C LEU A 448 -25.41 4.22 3.05
N ALA A 449 -26.70 4.11 2.79
CA ALA A 449 -27.69 5.13 3.14
C ALA A 449 -28.33 4.93 4.53
N GLY A 450 -27.88 3.93 5.30
CA GLY A 450 -28.44 3.61 6.62
C GLY A 450 -28.07 4.60 7.74
N PRO A 451 -28.86 4.70 8.82
CA PRO A 451 -28.63 5.63 9.93
C PRO A 451 -27.33 5.39 10.74
N HIS A 452 -26.67 4.25 10.52
CA HIS A 452 -25.36 3.91 11.10
C HIS A 452 -24.19 4.14 10.12
N ALA A 453 -24.43 4.81 8.98
CA ALA A 453 -23.43 5.11 7.95
C ALA A 453 -22.44 6.21 8.34
N THR A 454 -22.12 6.36 9.63
CA THR A 454 -21.35 7.51 10.09
C THR A 454 -19.87 7.45 9.73
N LEU A 455 -19.27 6.30 9.42
CA LEU A 455 -17.83 6.26 9.07
C LEU A 455 -17.39 5.16 8.06
N ALA A 456 -18.09 4.02 7.94
CA ALA A 456 -17.52 2.85 7.25
C ALA A 456 -17.77 2.73 5.72
N ILE A 457 -18.32 3.77 5.09
CA ILE A 457 -19.30 3.54 4.01
C ILE A 457 -19.04 4.31 2.68
N PRO A 458 -18.69 5.61 2.67
CA PRO A 458 -18.23 6.28 1.42
C PRO A 458 -17.03 5.56 0.77
N ALA A 459 -16.25 4.94 1.65
CA ALA A 459 -15.23 3.92 1.52
C ALA A 459 -15.47 2.77 0.52
N LEU A 460 -16.58 2.04 0.68
CA LEU A 460 -16.92 0.88 -0.15
C LEU A 460 -17.48 1.33 -1.49
N ALA A 461 -18.19 2.46 -1.50
CA ALA A 461 -18.62 3.13 -2.73
C ALA A 461 -17.40 3.47 -3.60
N THR A 462 -16.33 4.01 -3.05
CA THR A 462 -15.13 4.40 -3.83
C THR A 462 -14.20 3.26 -4.22
N LEU A 463 -14.28 2.12 -3.54
CA LEU A 463 -13.61 0.89 -3.98
C LEU A 463 -14.34 0.23 -5.18
N LEU A 464 -15.65 0.44 -5.31
CA LEU A 464 -16.49 -0.23 -6.33
C LEU A 464 -17.00 0.71 -7.44
N LEU A 465 -17.10 2.00 -7.15
CA LEU A 465 -17.54 3.09 -8.01
C LEU A 465 -16.58 4.27 -7.80
N PRO A 466 -15.58 4.49 -8.67
CA PRO A 466 -14.66 5.60 -8.49
C PRO A 466 -15.47 6.89 -8.60
N LEU A 467 -15.80 7.53 -7.47
CA LEU A 467 -16.47 8.83 -7.47
C LEU A 467 -15.50 9.87 -8.01
N ASP A 468 -16.02 10.83 -8.76
CA ASP A 468 -15.25 11.99 -9.15
C ASP A 468 -14.83 12.78 -7.89
N ARG A 469 -13.66 13.41 -7.93
CA ARG A 469 -13.13 14.20 -6.81
C ARG A 469 -14.06 15.34 -6.44
N ASP A 470 -14.71 15.94 -7.42
CA ASP A 470 -15.72 16.96 -7.18
C ASP A 470 -16.85 16.41 -6.29
N ALA A 471 -17.34 15.20 -6.56
CA ALA A 471 -18.34 14.56 -5.70
C ALA A 471 -17.80 14.26 -4.30
N LEU A 472 -16.53 13.85 -4.18
CA LEU A 472 -15.88 13.64 -2.88
C LEU A 472 -15.77 14.94 -2.07
N TYR A 473 -15.38 16.05 -2.68
CA TYR A 473 -15.35 17.36 -2.02
C TYR A 473 -16.74 17.77 -1.55
N GLN A 474 -17.76 17.61 -2.40
CA GLN A 474 -19.14 17.96 -2.03
C GLN A 474 -19.70 17.08 -0.89
N LEU A 475 -19.26 15.82 -0.77
CA LEU A 475 -19.60 14.94 0.37
C LEU A 475 -18.93 15.36 1.69
N GLN A 476 -17.85 16.13 1.62
CA GLN A 476 -17.17 16.66 2.80
C GLN A 476 -17.66 18.06 3.18
N ALA A 477 -18.05 18.87 2.20
CA ALA A 477 -18.37 20.28 2.40
C ALA A 477 -19.37 20.46 3.56
N PRO A 478 -19.08 21.38 4.51
CA PRO A 478 -20.00 21.66 5.60
C PRO A 478 -21.35 22.10 5.03
N PRO A 479 -22.49 21.76 5.66
CA PRO A 479 -23.79 22.18 5.16
C PRO A 479 -23.83 23.71 5.03
N PRO A 480 -24.50 24.26 4.00
CA PRO A 480 -24.58 25.71 3.83
C PRO A 480 -25.16 26.34 5.09
N LEU A 481 -24.58 27.47 5.52
CA LEU A 481 -25.05 28.20 6.69
C LEU A 481 -26.54 28.53 6.54
N PRO A 482 -27.39 28.25 7.55
CA PRO A 482 -28.81 28.55 7.45
C PRO A 482 -29.03 30.05 7.18
N PRO A 483 -30.08 30.42 6.42
CA PRO A 483 -30.41 31.81 6.21
C PRO A 483 -30.59 32.49 7.57
N LYS A 484 -29.81 33.55 7.84
CA LYS A 484 -29.99 34.36 9.05
C LYS A 484 -31.37 35.00 8.92
N PRO A 485 -32.30 34.77 9.86
CA PRO A 485 -33.57 35.46 9.83
C PRO A 485 -33.34 36.95 10.10
N GLY A 486 -33.73 37.80 9.15
CA GLY A 486 -33.91 39.25 9.36
C GLY A 486 -32.67 40.14 9.21
N LEU A 487 -32.12 40.23 7.99
CA LEU A 487 -31.38 41.42 7.54
C LEU A 487 -32.15 42.10 6.41
#